data_AF-A0A2X1XJU8-F1
#
_entry.id   AF-A0A2X1XJU8-F1
#
_cell.length_a   1.000
_cell.length_b   1.000
_cell.length_c   1.000
_cell.angle_alpha   90.00
_cell.angle_beta   90.00
_cell.angle_gamma   90.00
#
_symmetry.space_group_name_H-M   'P 1'
#
loop_
_entity.id
_entity.type
_entity.pdbx_description
1 polymer ?
#
loop_
_entity_poly.entity_id
_entity_poly.type
_entity_poly.pdbx_seq_one_letter_code
_entity_poly.pdbx_strand_id
1 'polypeptide(L)'
;MFFKNNKIDVEQDELIKFLKNKLPEYMIPFEFVIVGEMPLNKNGKIDRKELRKLIEDMIIKILVMIAKVLKVIIFRKMINFLIVNFL
;
A
#
# COMPACT_ATOMS: atom_id res chain seq x y z
N MET A 1 9.20 4.87 2.53
CA MET A 1 8.53 4.03 1.52
C MET A 1 8.66 4.75 0.17
N PHE A 2 9.12 4.09 -0.89
CA PHE A 2 9.35 4.74 -2.19
C PHE A 2 8.03 4.88 -2.97
N PHE A 3 7.74 6.08 -3.48
CA PHE A 3 6.61 6.26 -4.38
C PHE A 3 7.02 6.04 -5.83
N LYS A 4 6.72 4.87 -6.40
CA LYS A 4 7.06 4.52 -7.79
C LYS A 4 5.90 4.79 -8.76
N ASN A 5 6.04 5.83 -9.56
CA ASN A 5 5.40 5.99 -10.88
C ASN A 5 6.51 6.41 -11.87
N ASN A 6 6.45 5.95 -13.11
CA ASN A 6 7.52 5.84 -14.13
C ASN A 6 8.32 7.11 -14.54
N LYS A 7 8.58 8.10 -13.66
CA LYS A 7 9.50 9.21 -13.94
C LYS A 7 10.04 10.00 -12.73
N ILE A 8 9.52 9.85 -11.51
CA ILE A 8 10.00 10.61 -10.34
C ILE A 8 9.88 9.72 -9.09
N ASP A 9 11.03 9.40 -8.49
CA ASP A 9 11.08 8.74 -7.19
C ASP A 9 11.03 9.83 -6.10
N VAL A 10 9.91 9.94 -5.41
CA VAL A 10 9.79 10.81 -4.22
C VAL A 10 9.73 9.91 -3.00
N GLU A 11 10.57 10.18 -2.01
CA GLU A 11 10.48 9.50 -0.72
C GLU A 11 9.39 10.12 0.14
N GLN A 12 8.63 9.29 0.85
CA GLN A 12 7.58 9.73 1.77
C GLN A 12 8.08 10.75 2.80
N ASP A 13 9.31 10.59 3.28
CA ASP A 13 9.89 11.48 4.26
C ASP A 13 10.17 12.88 3.69
N GLU A 14 10.51 12.98 2.41
CA GLU A 14 10.68 14.27 1.73
C GLU A 14 9.35 14.99 1.56
N LEU A 15 8.28 14.25 1.22
CA LEU A 15 6.94 14.81 1.11
C LEU A 15 6.43 15.31 2.46
N ILE A 16 6.64 14.54 3.53
CA ILE A 16 6.28 14.94 4.89
C ILE A 16 7.07 16.18 5.32
N LYS A 17 8.38 16.22 5.10
CA LYS A 17 9.22 17.40 5.39
C LYS A 17 8.71 18.63 4.64
N PHE A 18 8.37 18.49 3.36
CA PHE A 18 7.81 19.58 2.56
C PHE A 18 6.48 20.10 3.13
N LEU A 19 5.57 19.19 3.51
CA LEU A 19 4.26 19.56 4.06
C LEU A 19 4.37 20.20 5.45
N LYS A 20 5.28 19.73 6.32
CA LYS A 20 5.54 20.32 7.64
C LYS A 20 5.91 21.80 7.59
N ASN A 21 6.55 22.24 6.51
CA ASN A 21 6.92 23.64 6.31
C ASN A 21 5.75 24.53 5.84
N LYS A 22 4.61 23.95 5.45
CA LYS A 22 3.49 24.67 4.83
C LYS A 22 2.15 24.46 5.53
N LEU A 23 2.00 23.37 6.28
CA LEU A 23 0.76 22.95 6.89
C LEU A 23 0.96 22.67 8.38
N PRO A 24 -0.07 22.90 9.21
CA PRO A 24 -0.06 22.44 10.60
C PRO A 24 -0.08 20.91 10.65
N GLU A 25 0.41 20.35 11.77
CA GLU A 25 0.67 18.91 11.90
C GLU A 25 -0.57 18.02 11.65
N TYR A 26 -1.75 18.47 12.05
CA TYR A 26 -3.01 17.74 11.85
C TYR A 26 -3.48 17.67 10.39
N MET A 27 -2.87 18.43 9.48
CA MET A 27 -3.15 18.38 8.04
C MET A 27 -2.17 17.48 7.28
N ILE A 28 -1.19 16.91 7.96
CA ILE A 28 -0.21 16.01 7.36
C ILE A 28 -0.80 14.61 7.33
N PRO A 29 -0.96 13.99 6.14
CA PRO A 29 -1.49 12.63 6.05
C PRO A 29 -0.58 11.62 6.75
N PHE A 30 -1.19 10.65 7.42
CA PHE A 30 -0.46 9.51 7.98
C PHE A 30 0.07 8.58 6.88
N GLU A 31 -0.69 8.45 5.78
CA GLU A 31 -0.35 7.60 4.64
C GLU A 31 -0.59 8.31 3.32
N PHE A 32 0.21 7.94 2.33
CA PHE A 32 0.05 8.40 0.96
C PHE A 32 -0.12 7.18 0.05
N VAL A 33 -1.13 7.25 -0.81
CA VAL A 33 -1.44 6.19 -1.77
C VAL A 33 -1.12 6.71 -3.16
N ILE A 34 -0.29 5.97 -3.88
CA ILE A 34 -0.02 6.26 -5.29
C ILE A 34 -1.14 5.64 -6.11
N VAL A 35 -1.71 6.44 -6.99
CA VAL A 35 -2.60 5.99 -8.05
C VAL A 35 -1.92 6.20 -9.39
N GLY A 36 -2.14 5.29 -10.34
CA GLY A 36 -1.62 5.43 -11.71
C GLY A 36 -2.28 6.61 -12.43
N GLU A 37 -3.56 6.84 -12.16
CA GLU A 37 -4.35 7.95 -12.68
C GLU A 37 -5.41 8.35 -11.65
N MET A 38 -5.83 9.62 -11.70
CA MET A 38 -6.96 10.08 -10.88
C MET A 38 -8.26 9.63 -11.55
N PRO A 39 -9.14 8.90 -10.84
CA PRO A 39 -10.42 8.51 -11.41
C PRO A 39 -11.31 9.74 -11.54
N LEU A 40 -11.78 9.99 -12.76
CA LEU A 40 -12.65 11.11 -13.09
C LEU A 40 -13.99 10.60 -13.59
N ASN A 41 -15.07 11.27 -13.18
CA ASN A 41 -16.39 11.03 -13.74
C ASN A 41 -16.50 11.64 -15.15
N LYS A 42 -17.64 11.40 -15.82
CA LYS A 42 -17.91 11.90 -17.18
C LYS A 42 -17.76 13.42 -17.35
N ASN A 43 -17.85 14.18 -16.26
CA ASN A 43 -17.71 15.63 -16.26
C ASN A 43 -16.28 16.09 -15.92
N GLY A 44 -15.32 15.16 -15.83
CA GLY A 44 -13.92 15.45 -15.49
C GLY A 44 -13.67 15.76 -14.01
N LYS A 45 -14.67 15.60 -13.13
CA LYS A 45 -14.48 15.78 -11.68
C LYS A 45 -14.04 14.46 -11.05
N ILE A 46 -13.30 14.53 -9.95
CA ILE A 46 -12.86 13.33 -9.21
C ILE A 46 -14.06 12.44 -8.87
N ASP A 47 -14.02 11.19 -9.32
CA ASP A 47 -14.96 10.17 -8.90
C ASP A 47 -14.52 9.58 -7.56
N ARG A 48 -15.09 10.11 -6.47
CA ARG A 48 -14.76 9.67 -5.11
C ARG A 48 -15.16 8.22 -4.84
N LYS A 49 -16.17 7.70 -5.54
CA LYS A 49 -16.62 6.31 -5.36
C LYS A 49 -15.60 5.37 -5.98
N GLU A 50 -15.15 5.69 -7.19
CA GLU A 50 -14.10 4.91 -7.86
C GLU A 50 -12.76 5.03 -7.13
N LEU A 51 -12.40 6.21 -6.62
CA LEU A 51 -11.20 6.39 -5.80
C LEU A 51 -11.24 5.52 -4.54
N ARG A 52 -12.37 5.46 -3.82
CA ARG A 52 -12.52 4.58 -2.66
C ARG A 52 -12.39 3.11 -3.06
N LYS A 53 -13.01 2.71 -4.17
CA LYS A 53 -12.93 1.33 -4.68
C LYS A 53 -11.49 0.93 -5.02
N LEU A 54 -10.70 1.82 -5.64
CA LEU A 54 -9.29 1.56 -5.93
C LEU A 54 -8.50 1.25 -4.65
N ILE A 55 -8.75 2.00 -3.57
CA ILE A 55 -8.11 1.79 -2.28
C ILE A 55 -8.58 0.45 -1.66
N GLU A 56 -9.88 0.16 -1.69
CA GLU A 56 -10.43 -1.11 -1.20
C GLU A 56 -9.82 -2.31 -1.94
N ASP A 57 -9.73 -2.24 -3.27
CA ASP A 57 -9.13 -3.28 -4.11
C ASP A 57 -7.63 -3.44 -3.81
N MET A 58 -6.90 -2.34 -3.55
CA MET A 58 -5.49 -2.39 -3.13
C MET A 58 -5.34 -3.08 -1.78
N ILE A 59 -6.16 -2.72 -0.79
CA ILE A 59 -6.13 -3.32 0.56
C ILE A 59 -6.40 -4.83 0.46
N ILE A 60 -7.44 -5.23 -0.28
CA ILE A 60 -7.78 -6.64 -0.47
C ILE A 60 -6.62 -7.40 -1.13
N LYS A 61 -6.01 -6.84 -2.18
CA LYS A 61 -4.85 -7.45 -2.85
C LYS A 61 -3.67 -7.66 -1.88
N ILE A 62 -3.37 -6.65 -1.05
CA ILE A 62 -2.30 -6.74 -0.04
C ILE A 62 -2.63 -7.83 0.98
N LEU A 63 -3.86 -7.87 1.51
CA LEU A 63 -4.29 -8.89 2.48
C LEU A 63 -4.19 -10.30 1.90
N VAL A 64 -4.65 -10.50 0.66
CA VAL A 64 -4.54 -11.79 -0.03
C VAL A 64 -3.08 -12.18 -0.24
N MET A 65 -2.21 -11.23 -0.59
CA MET A 65 -0.78 -11.48 -0.75
C MET A 65 -0.13 -11.89 0.58
N ILE A 66 -0.43 -11.18 1.67
CA ILE A 66 0.06 -11.49 3.02
C ILE A 66 -0.41 -12.90 3.42
N ALA A 67 -1.70 -13.21 3.25
CA ALA A 67 -2.24 -14.53 3.57
C ALA A 67 -1.52 -15.66 2.81
N LYS A 68 -1.21 -15.45 1.52
CA LYS A 68 -0.42 -16.40 0.72
C LYS A 68 0.98 -16.59 1.30
N VAL A 69 1.68 -15.50 1.63
CA VAL A 69 3.03 -15.54 2.21
C VAL A 69 3.01 -16.26 3.57
N LEU A 70 2.07 -15.91 4.44
CA LEU A 70 1.90 -16.55 5.74
C LEU A 70 1.64 -18.05 5.60
N LYS A 71 0.79 -18.46 4.65
CA LYS A 71 0.55 -19.89 4.38
C LYS A 71 1.83 -20.63 4.01
N VAL A 72 2.68 -20.04 3.17
CA VAL A 72 3.98 -20.62 2.80
C VAL A 72 4.93 -20.70 4.01
N ILE A 73 5.00 -19.65 4.82
CA ILE A 73 5.85 -19.62 6.03
C ILE A 73 5.41 -20.68 7.03
N ILE A 74 4.11 -20.79 7.29
CA ILE A 74 3.54 -21.78 8.22
C ILE A 74 3.81 -23.20 7.71
N PHE A 75 3.57 -23.45 6.41
CA PHE A 75 3.82 -24.76 5.80
C PHE A 75 5.29 -25.16 5.90
N ARG A 76 6.22 -24.25 5.58
CA ARG A 76 7.66 -24.49 5.73
C ARG A 76 8.04 -24.77 7.18
N LYS A 77 7.47 -24.03 8.14
CA LYS A 77 7.71 -24.25 9.57
C LYS A 77 7.21 -25.62 10.03
N MET A 78 6.05 -26.06 9.52
CA MET A 78 5.49 -27.38 9.80
C MET A 78 6.36 -28.52 9.24
N ILE A 79 6.85 -28.40 8.00
CA ILE A 79 7.77 -29.39 7.42
C ILE A 79 9.06 -29.48 8.24
N ASN A 80 9.67 -28.33 8.57
CA ASN A 80 10.88 -28.32 9.38
C ASN A 80 10.65 -28.97 10.75
N PHE A 81 9.50 -28.73 11.37
CA PHE A 81 9.14 -29.39 12.62
C PHE A 81 9.04 -30.91 12.46
N LEU A 82 8.42 -31.39 11.38
CA LEU A 82 8.31 -32.83 11.11
C LEU A 82 9.67 -33.48 10.87
N ILE A 83 10.53 -32.85 10.07
CA ILE A 83 11.88 -33.35 9.78
C ILE A 83 12.72 -33.44 11.06
N VAL A 84 12.70 -32.40 11.90
CA VAL A 84 13.54 -32.37 13.12
C VAL A 84 13.09 -33.38 14.19
N ASN A 85 11.81 -33.75 14.22
CA ASN A 85 11.26 -34.57 15.31
C ASN A 85 10.93 -36.03 14.92
N PHE A 86 10.81 -36.34 13.63
CA PHE A 86 10.25 -37.63 13.19
C PHE A 86 11.00 -38.33 12.03
N LEU A 87 12.05 -37.71 11.45
CA LEU A 87 12.93 -38.33 10.45
C LEU A 87 14.35 -38.44 11.00
#